data_AF-A0A4L7JVF0-F1
#
_entry.id   AF-A0A4L7JVF0-F1
#
_cell.length_a   1.000
_cell.length_b   1.000
_cell.length_c   1.000
_cell.angle_alpha   90.00
_cell.angle_beta   90.00
_cell.angle_gamma   90.00
#
_symmetry.space_group_name_H-M   'P 1'
#
loop_
_entity.id
_entity.type
_entity.pdbx_description
1 polymer ?
#
loop_
_entity_poly.entity_id
_entity_poly.type
_entity_poly.pdbx_seq_one_letter_code
_entity_poly.pdbx_strand_id
1 'polypeptide(L)'
;MERNLRMISDRISKMAGAKIIEKRFSYRDYQKYRATSHKFELKQRLYFLMQQSKSFDDFLEKAEQLHVHIDFSQKHSRFMMTDRAMTKPIRGRQLSKRDLYDEDFFRMHFAKQEIASRLEFLLNCVNSLEGLLTKSKELNLTIDLKQKNVIFILEENGKQFSLSHKKISDEKLYDVNFFQDYFKNKEVGVSEGIENLQAQYRAFQEERDKEKVSTEEIEEAFETFKEKRDAVHEFEVKLTEHQIEKLVDEGIYIKVSFGINQSGLIFIPNYQLDIMEEENQKKYKVYIRETTSYFVYNKEHSDKNQYIKGRTLIRQLTNDSRVIPYRRPTVERLQEKISEISLLIELTETDKKYQDIKDNLVSEIAELDIKLTQTNEKIATLNKMAEVLINSKSEGSGSQKLARHEFSKLNMTESTTLEQVNEELLKLQQEFGNVLDEYEKTIRKLGQLFKVFDECINKEIMNEI
;
A
#
# COMPACT_ATOMS: atom_id res chain seq x y z
N MET A 1 -17.70 -3.12 16.18
CA MET A 1 -17.68 -2.11 17.26
C MET A 1 -16.68 -2.49 18.36
N GLU A 2 -16.80 -3.68 18.96
CA GLU A 2 -15.93 -4.20 20.03
C GLU A 2 -14.42 -4.22 19.70
N ARG A 3 -14.07 -4.53 18.44
CA ARG A 3 -12.67 -4.60 17.97
C ARG A 3 -11.98 -3.24 17.87
N ASN A 4 -12.72 -2.17 17.53
CA ASN A 4 -12.18 -0.80 17.50
C ASN A 4 -11.96 -0.29 18.92
N LEU A 5 -12.90 -0.58 19.83
CA LEU A 5 -12.79 -0.23 21.25
C LEU A 5 -11.61 -0.93 21.92
N ARG A 6 -11.34 -2.20 21.58
CA ARG A 6 -10.15 -2.92 22.06
C ARG A 6 -8.85 -2.28 21.59
N MET A 7 -8.75 -1.88 20.31
CA MET A 7 -7.55 -1.19 19.80
C MET A 7 -7.33 0.18 20.45
N ILE A 8 -8.41 0.89 20.76
CA ILE A 8 -8.37 2.16 21.50
C ILE A 8 -7.93 1.92 22.94
N SER A 9 -8.51 0.93 23.63
CA SER A 9 -8.18 0.54 25.00
C SER A 9 -6.71 0.06 25.15
N ASP A 10 -6.24 -0.80 24.24
CA ASP A 10 -4.86 -1.28 24.22
C ASP A 10 -3.88 -0.09 24.05
N ARG A 11 -4.24 0.94 23.27
CA ARG A 11 -3.43 2.14 23.07
C ARG A 11 -3.44 3.09 24.26
N ILE A 12 -4.60 3.29 24.90
CA ILE A 12 -4.69 4.07 26.14
C ILE A 12 -3.84 3.39 27.23
N SER A 13 -3.93 2.07 27.34
CA SER A 13 -3.12 1.27 28.28
C SER A 13 -1.62 1.37 27.99
N LYS A 14 -1.22 1.39 26.70
CA LYS A 14 0.18 1.64 26.29
C LYS A 14 0.65 3.04 26.63
N MET A 15 -0.16 4.07 26.39
CA MET A 15 0.16 5.44 26.76
C MET A 15 0.32 5.59 28.29
N ALA A 16 -0.43 4.81 29.07
CA ALA A 16 -0.32 4.74 30.53
C ALA A 16 0.89 3.91 31.04
N GLY A 17 1.64 3.23 30.16
CA GLY A 17 2.85 2.48 30.53
C GLY A 17 2.59 1.07 31.08
N ALA A 18 1.46 0.43 30.74
CA ALA A 18 1.19 -0.95 31.13
C ALA A 18 2.21 -1.92 30.49
N LYS A 19 2.96 -2.66 31.32
CA LYS A 19 4.02 -3.59 30.91
C LYS A 19 3.49 -4.79 30.14
N ILE A 20 3.86 -4.93 28.85
CA ILE A 20 3.84 -6.22 28.13
C ILE A 20 5.09 -6.38 27.21
N ILE A 21 5.85 -7.46 27.46
CA ILE A 21 6.97 -8.11 26.71
C ILE A 21 8.34 -7.39 26.62
N GLU A 22 9.38 -8.16 26.98
CA GLU A 22 10.78 -7.76 27.25
C GLU A 22 11.72 -7.61 26.04
N LYS A 23 11.36 -8.06 24.83
CA LYS A 23 12.27 -8.01 23.67
C LYS A 23 12.09 -6.73 22.87
N ARG A 24 12.94 -5.75 23.17
CA ARG A 24 13.05 -4.46 22.50
C ARG A 24 14.12 -4.57 21.41
N PHE A 25 13.72 -4.47 20.15
CA PHE A 25 14.66 -4.29 19.04
C PHE A 25 14.65 -2.82 18.65
N SER A 26 15.81 -2.15 18.67
CA SER A 26 15.98 -0.90 17.94
C SER A 26 15.79 -1.14 16.44
N TYR A 27 15.76 -0.09 15.63
CA TYR A 27 15.72 -0.27 14.17
C TYR A 27 16.91 -1.11 13.68
N ARG A 28 18.13 -0.82 14.16
CA ARG A 28 19.33 -1.60 13.80
C ARG A 28 19.24 -3.07 14.21
N ASP A 29 18.78 -3.32 15.43
CA ASP A 29 18.64 -4.71 15.90
C ASP A 29 17.52 -5.44 15.15
N TYR A 30 16.47 -4.72 14.78
CA TYR A 30 15.38 -5.25 13.97
C TYR A 30 15.84 -5.59 12.55
N GLN A 31 16.67 -4.76 11.92
CA GLN A 31 17.25 -5.07 10.60
C GLN A 31 18.14 -6.33 10.68
N LYS A 32 18.98 -6.45 11.72
CA LYS A 32 19.76 -7.68 11.96
C LYS A 32 18.86 -8.89 12.17
N TYR A 33 17.83 -8.75 13.00
CA TYR A 33 16.84 -9.81 13.22
C TYR A 33 16.11 -10.18 11.92
N ARG A 34 15.71 -9.19 11.11
CA ARG A 34 15.04 -9.40 9.82
C ARG A 34 15.90 -10.21 8.86
N ALA A 35 17.20 -9.89 8.78
CA ALA A 35 18.16 -10.58 7.92
C ALA A 35 18.52 -12.00 8.40
N THR A 36 18.52 -12.24 9.72
CA THR A 36 18.96 -13.52 10.30
C THR A 36 17.81 -14.45 10.72
N SER A 37 16.58 -13.95 10.76
CA SER A 37 15.44 -14.71 11.25
C SER A 37 14.88 -15.64 10.18
N HIS A 38 15.09 -16.95 10.38
CA HIS A 38 14.46 -17.99 9.58
C HIS A 38 12.93 -17.84 9.50
N LYS A 39 12.30 -17.34 10.57
CA LYS A 39 10.85 -17.09 10.59
C LYS A 39 10.44 -15.93 9.70
N PHE A 40 11.28 -14.90 9.56
CA PHE A 40 10.97 -13.79 8.68
C PHE A 40 11.09 -14.21 7.22
N GLU A 41 12.19 -14.88 6.86
CA GLU A 41 12.42 -15.41 5.51
C GLU A 41 11.35 -16.43 5.10
N LEU A 42 11.04 -17.40 5.96
CA LEU A 42 10.01 -18.41 5.67
C LEU A 42 8.64 -17.79 5.37
N LYS A 43 8.27 -16.70 6.06
CA LYS A 43 7.02 -15.98 5.74
C LYS A 43 7.04 -15.35 4.36
N GLN A 44 8.19 -14.82 3.94
CA GLN A 44 8.33 -14.22 2.62
C GLN A 44 8.22 -15.30 1.54
N ARG A 45 8.90 -16.44 1.71
CA ARG A 45 8.79 -17.58 0.79
C ARG A 45 7.35 -18.06 0.68
N LEU A 46 6.69 -18.35 1.81
CA LEU A 46 5.29 -18.81 1.81
C LEU A 46 4.34 -17.79 1.17
N TYR A 47 4.53 -16.50 1.44
CA TYR A 47 3.72 -15.44 0.81
C TYR A 47 3.93 -15.40 -0.70
N PHE A 48 5.18 -15.43 -1.15
CA PHE A 48 5.54 -15.45 -2.57
C PHE A 48 4.96 -16.69 -3.27
N LEU A 49 5.16 -17.87 -2.69
CA LEU A 49 4.63 -19.14 -3.20
C LEU A 49 3.11 -19.10 -3.34
N MET A 50 2.38 -18.62 -2.32
CA MET A 50 0.92 -18.47 -2.40
C MET A 50 0.46 -17.56 -3.54
N GLN A 51 1.26 -16.55 -3.91
CA GLN A 51 0.95 -15.65 -5.03
C GLN A 51 1.27 -16.28 -6.39
N GLN A 52 2.39 -17.00 -6.48
CA GLN A 52 2.89 -17.56 -7.74
C GLN A 52 2.32 -18.95 -8.06
N SER A 53 1.58 -19.57 -7.15
CA SER A 53 1.04 -20.91 -7.35
C SER A 53 -0.35 -20.89 -7.99
N LYS A 54 -0.60 -21.86 -8.86
CA LYS A 54 -1.88 -22.06 -9.57
C LYS A 54 -2.86 -22.89 -8.75
N SER A 55 -2.34 -23.82 -7.95
CA SER A 55 -3.12 -24.72 -7.11
C SER A 55 -2.36 -25.04 -5.82
N PHE A 56 -3.01 -25.78 -4.92
CA PHE A 56 -2.35 -26.29 -3.72
C PHE A 56 -1.20 -27.27 -4.04
N ASP A 57 -1.34 -28.07 -5.10
CA ASP A 57 -0.31 -29.04 -5.48
C ASP A 57 0.90 -28.33 -6.13
N ASP A 58 0.65 -27.35 -7.02
CA ASP A 58 1.70 -26.47 -7.58
C ASP A 58 2.43 -25.69 -6.48
N PHE A 59 1.71 -25.29 -5.42
CA PHE A 59 2.31 -24.66 -4.24
C PHE A 59 3.27 -25.59 -3.51
N LEU A 60 2.95 -26.88 -3.36
CA LEU A 60 3.84 -27.84 -2.71
C LEU A 60 5.08 -28.12 -3.56
N GLU A 61 4.90 -28.26 -4.88
CA GLU A 61 5.99 -28.47 -5.83
C GLU A 61 6.96 -27.28 -5.82
N LYS A 62 6.43 -26.06 -5.97
CA LYS A 62 7.24 -24.83 -5.89
C LYS A 62 7.84 -24.61 -4.51
N ALA A 63 7.18 -25.05 -3.44
CA ALA A 63 7.73 -24.95 -2.10
C ALA A 63 8.99 -25.81 -1.97
N GLU A 64 8.98 -27.05 -2.47
CA GLU A 64 10.15 -27.93 -2.47
C GLU A 64 11.29 -27.31 -3.29
N GLN A 65 10.98 -26.77 -4.47
CA GLN A 65 11.96 -26.11 -5.32
C GLN A 65 12.52 -24.84 -4.69
N LEU A 66 11.71 -24.06 -3.97
CA LEU A 66 12.17 -22.93 -3.17
C LEU A 66 12.73 -23.35 -1.78
N HIS A 67 13.14 -24.61 -1.65
CA HIS A 67 13.79 -25.18 -0.48
C HIS A 67 12.95 -25.07 0.81
N VAL A 68 11.62 -25.08 0.71
CA VAL A 68 10.68 -25.07 1.83
C VAL A 68 10.01 -26.44 1.95
N HIS A 69 10.47 -27.24 2.91
CA HIS A 69 9.81 -28.48 3.28
C HIS A 69 8.61 -28.20 4.21
N ILE A 70 7.44 -28.73 3.84
CA ILE A 70 6.18 -28.57 4.57
C ILE A 70 5.64 -29.94 4.99
N ASP A 71 5.42 -30.12 6.29
CA ASP A 71 4.89 -31.35 6.87
C ASP A 71 3.54 -31.08 7.56
N PHE A 72 2.46 -31.62 6.98
CA PHE A 72 1.10 -31.60 7.53
C PHE A 72 0.69 -32.91 8.22
N SER A 73 1.54 -33.95 8.22
CA SER A 73 1.20 -35.27 8.76
C SER A 73 1.05 -35.29 10.28
N GLN A 74 1.66 -34.31 10.95
CA GLN A 74 1.71 -34.20 12.40
C GLN A 74 0.52 -33.41 12.93
N LYS A 75 0.27 -33.50 14.25
CA LYS A 75 -0.73 -32.66 14.96
C LYS A 75 -0.59 -31.15 14.67
N HIS A 76 0.61 -30.69 14.36
CA HIS A 76 0.88 -29.31 14.01
C HIS A 76 1.70 -29.28 12.73
N SER A 77 1.28 -28.45 11.78
CA SER A 77 2.02 -28.15 10.56
C SER A 77 3.43 -27.66 10.90
N ARG A 78 4.41 -28.21 10.20
CA ARG A 78 5.83 -27.90 10.38
C ARG A 78 6.42 -27.43 9.07
N PHE A 79 7.30 -26.45 9.17
CA PHE A 79 7.95 -25.80 8.04
C PHE A 79 9.45 -25.74 8.30
N MET A 80 10.25 -26.10 7.30
CA MET A 80 11.70 -26.14 7.39
C MET A 80 12.29 -25.63 6.08
N MET A 81 13.28 -24.75 6.14
CA MET A 81 14.06 -24.36 4.96
C MET A 81 15.29 -25.26 4.88
N THR A 82 15.46 -25.97 3.77
CA THR A 82 16.51 -26.99 3.59
C THR A 82 17.85 -26.40 3.18
N ASP A 83 17.84 -25.21 2.59
CA ASP A 83 19.01 -24.42 2.19
C ASP A 83 19.57 -23.55 3.33
N ARG A 84 18.90 -23.53 4.49
CA ARG A 84 19.32 -22.79 5.68
C ARG A 84 19.75 -23.73 6.79
N ALA A 85 20.66 -23.25 7.64
CA ALA A 85 21.09 -23.96 8.85
C ALA A 85 20.01 -23.92 9.96
N MET A 86 18.84 -24.49 9.69
CA MET A 86 17.77 -24.65 10.66
C MET A 86 17.99 -25.91 11.50
N THR A 87 17.91 -25.79 12.82
CA THR A 87 18.00 -26.94 13.74
C THR A 87 16.63 -27.49 14.14
N LYS A 88 15.57 -26.70 13.96
CA LYS A 88 14.20 -27.04 14.39
C LYS A 88 13.18 -26.50 13.37
N PRO A 89 12.12 -27.26 13.07
CA PRO A 89 11.04 -26.77 12.23
C PRO A 89 10.23 -25.68 12.95
N ILE A 90 9.70 -24.74 12.17
CA ILE A 90 8.79 -23.70 12.62
C ILE A 90 7.36 -24.26 12.54
N ARG A 91 6.55 -24.08 13.59
CA ARG A 91 5.15 -24.54 13.59
C ARG A 91 4.24 -23.52 12.93
N GLY A 92 3.17 -23.98 12.27
CA GLY A 92 2.19 -23.10 11.61
C GLY A 92 1.64 -21.98 12.49
N ARG A 93 1.32 -22.27 13.76
CA ARG A 93 0.84 -21.26 14.73
C ARG A 93 1.86 -20.16 15.05
N GLN A 94 3.14 -20.39 14.78
CA GLN A 94 4.18 -19.40 14.99
C GLN A 94 4.25 -18.40 13.82
N LEU A 95 3.74 -18.74 12.64
CA LEU A 95 3.84 -17.90 11.45
C LEU A 95 2.84 -16.73 11.49
N SER A 96 1.58 -16.96 11.84
CA SER A 96 0.60 -15.87 12.01
C SER A 96 0.04 -15.82 13.42
N LYS A 97 -0.24 -14.60 13.91
CA LYS A 97 -0.99 -14.40 15.16
C LYS A 97 -2.49 -14.54 14.95
N ARG A 98 -2.95 -14.49 13.69
CA ARG A 98 -4.37 -14.48 13.32
C ARG A 98 -4.83 -15.84 12.83
N ASP A 99 -4.06 -16.41 11.91
CA ASP A 99 -4.44 -17.60 11.16
C ASP A 99 -3.49 -18.75 11.49
N LEU A 100 -4.01 -19.97 11.53
CA LEU A 100 -3.20 -21.15 11.68
C LEU A 100 -2.74 -21.59 10.29
N TYR A 101 -1.44 -21.65 10.05
CA TYR A 101 -0.90 -22.10 8.77
C TYR A 101 -0.88 -23.63 8.75
N ASP A 102 -2.02 -24.23 8.43
CA ASP A 102 -2.24 -25.65 8.26
C ASP A 102 -2.74 -25.99 6.85
N GLU A 103 -2.87 -27.29 6.59
CA GLU A 103 -3.29 -27.78 5.28
C GLU A 103 -4.63 -27.15 4.86
N ASP A 104 -5.59 -27.07 5.78
CA ASP A 104 -6.90 -26.47 5.55
C ASP A 104 -6.80 -24.99 5.19
N PHE A 105 -5.93 -24.23 5.85
CA PHE A 105 -5.68 -22.82 5.52
C PHE A 105 -5.21 -22.65 4.07
N PHE A 106 -4.20 -23.39 3.64
CA PHE A 106 -3.66 -23.27 2.28
C PHE A 106 -4.66 -23.79 1.24
N ARG A 107 -5.31 -24.93 1.50
CA ARG A 107 -6.35 -25.44 0.59
C ARG A 107 -7.51 -24.46 0.46
N MET A 108 -7.97 -23.87 1.55
CA MET A 108 -9.02 -22.86 1.54
C MET A 108 -8.60 -21.59 0.79
N HIS A 109 -7.31 -21.22 0.86
CA HIS A 109 -6.78 -20.10 0.09
C HIS A 109 -6.92 -20.33 -1.43
N PHE A 110 -6.49 -21.49 -1.92
CA PHE A 110 -6.59 -21.83 -3.34
C PHE A 110 -8.03 -22.08 -3.78
N ALA A 111 -8.85 -22.75 -2.96
CA ALA A 111 -10.27 -22.93 -3.22
C ALA A 111 -11.00 -21.58 -3.35
N LYS A 112 -10.67 -20.58 -2.51
CA LYS A 112 -11.21 -19.24 -2.63
C LYS A 112 -10.86 -18.60 -3.98
N GLN A 113 -9.59 -18.63 -4.38
CA GLN A 113 -9.14 -18.08 -5.66
C GLN A 113 -9.87 -18.73 -6.83
N GLU A 114 -9.99 -20.05 -6.75
CA GLU A 114 -10.55 -20.83 -7.83
C GLU A 114 -12.09 -20.64 -7.93
N ILE A 115 -12.81 -20.55 -6.83
CA ILE A 115 -14.23 -20.16 -6.85
C ILE A 115 -14.40 -18.78 -7.49
N ALA A 116 -13.58 -17.80 -7.11
CA ALA A 116 -13.65 -16.45 -7.69
C ALA A 116 -13.40 -16.48 -9.21
N SER A 117 -12.41 -17.26 -9.65
CA SER A 117 -12.09 -17.42 -11.06
C SER A 117 -13.20 -18.10 -11.87
N ARG A 118 -13.79 -19.19 -11.34
CA ARG A 118 -14.95 -19.84 -11.97
C ARG A 118 -16.13 -18.88 -12.10
N LEU A 119 -16.39 -18.06 -11.07
CA LEU A 119 -17.45 -17.06 -11.12
C LEU A 119 -17.18 -15.99 -12.17
N GLU A 120 -15.96 -15.48 -12.26
CA GLU A 120 -15.58 -14.49 -13.26
C GLU A 120 -15.79 -15.01 -14.69
N PHE A 121 -15.30 -16.23 -14.96
CA PHE A 121 -15.52 -16.90 -16.24
C PHE A 121 -17.01 -17.11 -16.53
N LEU A 122 -17.74 -17.75 -15.61
CA LEU A 122 -19.14 -18.11 -15.82
C LEU A 122 -20.04 -16.88 -16.00
N LEU A 123 -19.80 -15.81 -15.24
CA LEU A 123 -20.58 -14.58 -15.37
C LEU A 123 -20.45 -13.97 -16.76
N ASN A 124 -19.30 -14.10 -17.42
CA ASN A 124 -19.13 -13.66 -18.79
C ASN A 124 -19.85 -14.59 -19.78
N CYS A 125 -19.88 -15.90 -19.52
CA CYS A 125 -20.42 -16.93 -20.42
C CYS A 125 -21.95 -17.19 -20.30
N VAL A 126 -22.62 -16.69 -19.27
CA VAL A 126 -24.06 -16.94 -19.04
C VAL A 126 -24.89 -15.67 -19.04
N ASN A 127 -26.14 -15.77 -19.49
CA ASN A 127 -27.07 -14.63 -19.59
C ASN A 127 -28.20 -14.67 -18.56
N SER A 128 -28.26 -15.72 -17.73
CA SER A 128 -29.29 -15.86 -16.69
C SER A 128 -28.74 -16.52 -15.44
N LEU A 129 -29.42 -16.27 -14.31
CA LEU A 129 -29.11 -16.90 -13.04
C LEU A 129 -29.26 -18.42 -13.11
N GLU A 130 -30.29 -18.93 -13.78
CA GLU A 130 -30.49 -20.37 -13.97
C GLU A 130 -29.35 -20.98 -14.80
N GLY A 131 -28.89 -20.29 -15.84
CA GLY A 131 -27.73 -20.70 -16.63
C GLY A 131 -26.45 -20.76 -15.78
N LEU A 132 -26.25 -19.80 -14.88
CA LEU A 132 -25.13 -19.81 -13.93
C LEU A 132 -25.19 -21.02 -13.00
N LEU A 133 -26.36 -21.32 -12.41
CA LEU A 133 -26.52 -22.45 -11.50
C LEU A 133 -26.34 -23.81 -12.19
N THR A 134 -26.73 -23.92 -13.45
CA THR A 134 -26.54 -25.15 -14.24
C THR A 134 -25.08 -25.32 -14.67
N LYS A 135 -24.48 -24.30 -15.30
CA LYS A 135 -23.10 -24.38 -15.81
C LYS A 135 -22.04 -24.40 -14.71
N SER A 136 -22.32 -23.82 -13.54
CA SER A 136 -21.39 -23.92 -12.39
C SER A 136 -21.17 -25.37 -11.96
N LYS A 137 -22.21 -26.21 -11.99
CA LYS A 137 -22.10 -27.63 -11.65
C LYS A 137 -21.21 -28.41 -12.62
N GLU A 138 -21.18 -28.04 -13.90
CA GLU A 138 -20.28 -28.63 -14.90
C GLU A 138 -18.79 -28.34 -14.62
N LEU A 139 -18.51 -27.28 -13.84
CA LEU A 139 -17.20 -26.89 -13.36
C LEU A 139 -16.98 -27.26 -11.88
N ASN A 140 -17.74 -28.22 -11.34
CA ASN A 140 -17.69 -28.68 -9.95
C ASN A 140 -17.93 -27.58 -8.90
N LEU A 141 -18.65 -26.52 -9.27
CA LEU A 141 -19.03 -25.43 -8.40
C LEU A 141 -20.54 -25.48 -8.14
N THR A 142 -20.94 -25.64 -6.89
CA THR A 142 -22.34 -25.48 -6.48
C THR A 142 -22.55 -24.12 -5.82
N ILE A 143 -23.60 -23.42 -6.23
CA ILE A 143 -23.97 -22.09 -5.75
C ILE A 143 -25.32 -22.18 -5.03
N ASP A 144 -25.27 -22.11 -3.69
CA ASP A 144 -26.46 -22.16 -2.84
C ASP A 144 -26.92 -20.76 -2.45
N LEU A 145 -28.05 -20.33 -3.02
CA LEU A 145 -28.70 -19.06 -2.72
C LEU A 145 -29.62 -19.22 -1.50
N LYS A 146 -29.28 -18.62 -0.36
CA LYS A 146 -30.07 -18.63 0.89
C LYS A 146 -30.52 -17.21 1.27
N GLN A 147 -31.75 -16.82 0.92
CA GLN A 147 -32.35 -15.49 1.20
C GLN A 147 -31.43 -14.29 0.85
N LYS A 148 -30.55 -13.88 1.78
CA LYS A 148 -29.58 -12.78 1.60
C LYS A 148 -28.12 -13.24 1.49
N ASN A 149 -27.84 -14.52 1.70
CA ASN A 149 -26.50 -15.07 1.71
C ASN A 149 -26.34 -16.06 0.56
N VAL A 150 -25.16 -16.09 -0.04
CA VAL A 150 -24.76 -17.15 -0.98
C VAL A 150 -23.62 -17.97 -0.37
N ILE A 151 -23.70 -19.28 -0.54
CA ILE A 151 -22.64 -20.24 -0.19
C ILE A 151 -22.15 -20.89 -1.48
N PHE A 152 -20.84 -20.88 -1.67
CA PHE A 152 -20.16 -21.52 -2.76
C PHE A 152 -19.52 -22.80 -2.25
N ILE A 153 -19.71 -23.88 -2.99
CA ILE A 153 -19.23 -25.21 -2.65
C ILE A 153 -18.43 -25.69 -3.84
N LEU A 154 -17.11 -25.80 -3.66
CA LEU A 154 -16.22 -26.31 -4.66
C LEU A 154 -15.82 -27.75 -4.35
N GLU A 155 -15.95 -28.64 -5.33
CA GLU A 155 -15.51 -30.03 -5.24
C GLU A 155 -14.26 -30.25 -6.09
N GLU A 156 -13.12 -30.49 -5.43
CA GLU A 156 -11.84 -30.78 -6.09
C GLU A 156 -11.14 -31.97 -5.41
N ASN A 157 -10.68 -32.92 -6.21
CA ASN A 157 -9.93 -34.10 -5.75
C ASN A 157 -10.64 -34.87 -4.62
N GLY A 158 -11.98 -34.96 -4.68
CA GLY A 158 -12.80 -35.63 -3.67
C GLY A 158 -12.97 -34.87 -2.35
N LYS A 159 -12.46 -33.64 -2.23
CA LYS A 159 -12.67 -32.74 -1.10
C LYS A 159 -13.65 -31.63 -1.47
N GLN A 160 -14.46 -31.23 -0.49
CA GLN A 160 -15.45 -30.18 -0.65
C GLN A 160 -15.06 -28.94 0.16
N PHE A 161 -15.02 -27.78 -0.50
CA PHE A 161 -14.67 -26.49 0.11
C PHE A 161 -15.89 -25.57 0.11
N SER A 162 -16.38 -25.22 1.30
CA SER A 162 -17.54 -24.33 1.46
C SER A 162 -17.12 -22.93 1.89
N LEU A 163 -17.52 -21.91 1.12
CA LEU A 163 -17.20 -20.52 1.36
C LEU A 163 -18.44 -19.64 1.25
N SER A 164 -18.65 -18.74 2.21
CA SER A 164 -19.67 -17.71 2.11
C SER A 164 -19.24 -16.61 1.14
N HIS A 165 -20.19 -16.02 0.43
CA HIS A 165 -19.99 -14.86 -0.45
C HIS A 165 -19.11 -13.73 0.14
N LYS A 166 -19.24 -13.43 1.44
CA LYS A 166 -18.40 -12.45 2.18
C LYS A 166 -16.90 -12.73 2.17
N LYS A 167 -16.49 -13.96 1.82
CA LYS A 167 -15.10 -14.41 1.82
C LYS A 167 -14.52 -14.56 0.42
N ILE A 168 -15.31 -14.43 -0.64
CA ILE A 168 -14.90 -14.73 -2.02
C ILE A 168 -14.07 -13.60 -2.62
N SER A 169 -14.54 -12.37 -2.56
CA SER A 169 -13.82 -11.20 -3.06
C SER A 169 -14.00 -10.02 -2.12
N ASP A 170 -12.96 -9.19 -2.02
CA ASP A 170 -13.02 -7.92 -1.31
C ASP A 170 -13.64 -6.81 -2.19
N GLU A 171 -13.70 -7.02 -3.50
CA GLU A 171 -14.25 -6.08 -4.50
C GLU A 171 -15.73 -6.34 -4.81
N LYS A 172 -16.11 -7.62 -4.93
CA LYS A 172 -17.47 -8.06 -5.31
C LYS A 172 -18.06 -8.96 -4.23
N LEU A 173 -19.23 -8.58 -3.71
CA LEU A 173 -19.86 -9.29 -2.60
C LEU A 173 -20.57 -10.59 -3.01
N TYR A 174 -20.83 -10.82 -4.31
CA TYR A 174 -21.50 -12.01 -4.87
C TYR A 174 -22.71 -12.51 -4.04
N ASP A 175 -23.53 -11.58 -3.55
CA ASP A 175 -24.76 -11.90 -2.84
C ASP A 175 -25.94 -12.07 -3.81
N VAL A 176 -27.12 -12.37 -3.28
CA VAL A 176 -28.31 -12.61 -4.10
C VAL A 176 -28.67 -11.37 -4.92
N ASN A 177 -28.55 -10.18 -4.33
CA ASN A 177 -28.85 -8.91 -4.99
C ASN A 177 -27.87 -8.66 -6.15
N PHE A 178 -26.58 -8.90 -5.94
CA PHE A 178 -25.55 -8.79 -6.98
C PHE A 178 -25.94 -9.61 -8.23
N PHE A 179 -26.30 -10.88 -8.07
CA PHE A 179 -26.66 -11.70 -9.22
C PHE A 179 -27.95 -11.25 -9.90
N GLN A 180 -28.95 -10.82 -9.12
CA GLN A 180 -30.20 -10.30 -9.67
C GLN A 180 -29.96 -9.05 -10.51
N ASP A 181 -29.20 -8.09 -9.98
CA ASP A 181 -28.89 -6.83 -10.67
C ASP A 181 -27.97 -7.08 -11.88
N TYR A 182 -26.99 -7.98 -11.76
CA TYR A 182 -26.07 -8.32 -12.83
C TYR A 182 -26.82 -8.86 -14.07
N PHE A 183 -27.68 -9.86 -13.89
CA PHE A 183 -28.42 -10.45 -15.02
C PHE A 183 -29.58 -9.59 -15.51
N LYS A 184 -30.16 -8.72 -14.67
CA LYS A 184 -31.21 -7.79 -15.09
C LYS A 184 -30.67 -6.72 -16.06
N ASN A 185 -29.42 -6.29 -15.86
CA ASN A 185 -28.80 -5.21 -16.64
C ASN A 185 -27.88 -5.72 -17.76
N LYS A 186 -27.73 -7.04 -17.92
CA LYS A 186 -26.85 -7.61 -18.94
C LYS A 186 -27.54 -7.57 -20.31
N GLU A 187 -26.93 -6.89 -21.28
CA GLU A 187 -27.39 -6.94 -22.66
C GLU A 187 -27.31 -8.38 -23.19
N VAL A 188 -28.35 -8.83 -23.89
CA VAL A 188 -28.43 -10.21 -24.42
C VAL A 188 -27.44 -10.36 -25.58
N GLY A 189 -26.18 -10.61 -25.27
CA GLY A 189 -25.16 -10.99 -26.23
C GLY A 189 -25.36 -12.42 -26.73
N VAL A 190 -24.98 -12.67 -27.98
CA VAL A 190 -24.99 -14.01 -28.60
C VAL A 190 -24.17 -14.95 -27.72
N SER A 191 -24.84 -15.93 -27.09
CA SER A 191 -24.12 -17.00 -26.41
C SER A 191 -23.37 -17.79 -27.48
N GLU A 192 -22.06 -17.60 -27.60
CA GLU A 192 -21.23 -18.53 -28.37
C GLU A 192 -21.54 -19.94 -27.87
N GLY A 193 -21.84 -20.84 -28.80
CA GLY A 193 -22.19 -22.22 -28.49
C GLY A 193 -21.10 -22.81 -27.60
N ILE A 194 -21.43 -23.05 -26.33
CA ILE A 194 -20.51 -23.66 -25.37
C ILE A 194 -20.53 -25.16 -25.60
N GLU A 195 -19.92 -25.61 -26.70
CA GLU A 195 -19.82 -27.04 -26.98
C GLU A 195 -18.80 -27.73 -26.05
N ASN A 196 -17.95 -26.97 -25.34
CA ASN A 196 -17.04 -27.51 -24.32
C ASN A 196 -16.66 -26.48 -23.23
N LEU A 197 -17.50 -26.33 -22.20
CA LEU A 197 -17.30 -25.38 -21.09
C LEU A 197 -15.99 -25.65 -20.33
N GLN A 198 -15.64 -26.91 -20.13
CA GLN A 198 -14.43 -27.28 -19.41
C GLN A 198 -13.16 -26.90 -20.17
N ALA A 199 -13.12 -27.11 -21.49
CA ALA A 199 -11.97 -26.69 -22.30
C ALA A 199 -11.83 -25.16 -22.36
N GLN A 200 -12.95 -24.44 -22.48
CA GLN A 200 -12.93 -22.97 -22.43
C GLN A 200 -12.44 -22.46 -21.08
N TYR A 201 -12.87 -23.09 -19.98
CA TYR A 201 -12.39 -22.71 -18.66
C TYR A 201 -10.90 -23.00 -18.48
N ARG A 202 -10.38 -24.11 -19.02
CA ARG A 202 -8.94 -24.39 -19.02
C ARG A 202 -8.15 -23.33 -19.77
N ALA A 203 -8.59 -22.94 -20.97
CA ALA A 203 -7.96 -21.85 -21.73
C ALA A 203 -8.00 -20.51 -20.95
N PHE A 204 -9.10 -20.24 -20.25
CA PHE A 204 -9.20 -19.07 -19.37
C PHE A 204 -8.22 -19.12 -18.19
N GLN A 205 -8.04 -20.29 -17.57
CA GLN A 205 -7.06 -20.50 -16.50
C GLN A 205 -5.63 -20.31 -17.02
N GLU A 206 -5.32 -20.81 -18.22
CA GLU A 206 -4.00 -20.67 -18.85
C GLU A 206 -3.64 -19.19 -19.08
N GLU A 207 -4.57 -18.39 -19.61
CA GLU A 207 -4.33 -16.95 -19.82
C GLU A 207 -4.23 -16.19 -18.49
N ARG A 208 -5.08 -16.53 -17.49
CA ARG A 208 -5.00 -15.97 -16.12
C ARG A 208 -3.64 -16.25 -15.47
N ASP A 209 -3.13 -17.46 -15.63
CA ASP A 209 -1.93 -17.95 -14.96
C ASP A 209 -0.65 -17.77 -15.81
N LYS A 210 -0.72 -17.04 -16.92
CA LYS A 210 0.38 -16.77 -17.85
C LYS A 210 1.51 -15.95 -17.24
N GLU A 211 1.17 -15.04 -16.33
CA GLU A 211 2.16 -14.23 -15.60
C GLU A 211 2.74 -14.95 -14.38
N LYS A 212 2.21 -16.13 -14.00
CA LYS A 212 2.74 -16.90 -12.87
C LYS A 212 4.02 -17.60 -13.28
N VAL A 213 5.02 -17.49 -12.41
CA VAL A 213 6.35 -18.07 -12.62
C VAL A 213 6.26 -19.60 -12.70
N SER A 214 7.06 -20.21 -13.58
CA SER A 214 7.19 -21.67 -13.66
C SER A 214 7.90 -22.23 -12.42
N THR A 215 7.91 -23.56 -12.26
CA THR A 215 8.63 -24.19 -11.16
C THR A 215 10.15 -24.01 -11.31
N GLU A 216 10.68 -24.02 -12.54
CA GLU A 216 12.11 -23.91 -12.79
C GLU A 216 12.68 -22.52 -12.48
N GLU A 217 11.91 -21.45 -12.72
CA GLU A 217 12.34 -20.06 -12.54
C GLU A 217 12.02 -19.51 -11.14
N ILE A 218 11.45 -20.33 -10.25
CA ILE A 218 10.88 -19.88 -8.98
C ILE A 218 11.93 -19.28 -8.03
N GLU A 219 13.16 -19.79 -8.06
CA GLU A 219 14.27 -19.31 -7.24
C GLU A 219 14.72 -17.90 -7.68
N GLU A 220 14.96 -17.71 -8.98
CA GLU A 220 15.38 -16.42 -9.55
C GLU A 220 14.29 -15.36 -9.36
N ALA A 221 13.03 -15.74 -9.58
CA ALA A 221 11.90 -14.86 -9.34
C ALA A 221 11.75 -14.51 -7.85
N PHE A 222 12.05 -15.43 -6.93
CA PHE A 222 12.02 -15.15 -5.50
C PHE A 222 13.11 -14.16 -5.08
N GLU A 223 14.34 -14.30 -5.57
CA GLU A 223 15.40 -13.33 -5.27
C GLU A 223 15.05 -11.94 -5.84
N THR A 224 14.53 -11.87 -7.07
CA THR A 224 14.03 -10.60 -7.65
C THR A 224 12.90 -10.01 -6.81
N PHE A 225 11.97 -10.83 -6.33
CA PHE A 225 10.87 -10.41 -5.45
C PHE A 225 11.39 -9.86 -4.12
N LYS A 226 12.36 -10.54 -3.52
CA LYS A 226 12.99 -10.18 -2.25
C LYS A 226 13.77 -8.88 -2.37
N GLU A 227 14.56 -8.71 -3.42
CA GLU A 227 15.25 -7.45 -3.72
C GLU A 227 14.26 -6.28 -3.85
N LYS A 228 13.17 -6.44 -4.61
CA LYS A 228 12.13 -5.41 -4.72
C LYS A 228 11.47 -5.08 -3.37
N ARG A 229 11.27 -6.10 -2.52
CA ARG A 229 10.68 -5.95 -1.18
C ARG A 229 11.63 -5.32 -0.16
N ASP A 230 12.92 -5.61 -0.27
CA ASP A 230 13.96 -5.07 0.60
C ASP A 230 14.42 -3.68 0.13
N ALA A 231 14.28 -3.37 -1.16
CA ALA A 231 14.51 -2.04 -1.75
C ALA A 231 13.42 -1.00 -1.40
N VAL A 232 12.37 -1.38 -0.65
CA VAL A 232 11.38 -0.42 -0.13
C VAL A 232 12.11 0.57 0.80
N HIS A 233 12.37 1.77 0.27
CA HIS A 233 13.15 2.79 0.95
C HIS A 233 12.48 3.22 2.27
N GLU A 234 13.21 3.06 3.36
CA GLU A 234 12.89 3.61 4.68
C GLU A 234 13.64 4.93 4.84
N PHE A 235 12.92 6.03 5.00
CA PHE A 235 13.51 7.35 5.16
C PHE A 235 13.93 7.58 6.61
N GLU A 236 15.20 7.94 6.81
CA GLU A 236 15.71 8.38 8.11
C GLU A 236 15.27 9.82 8.38
N VAL A 237 14.54 10.00 9.47
CA VAL A 237 14.08 11.30 9.96
C VAL A 237 14.63 11.53 11.36
N LYS A 238 15.32 12.64 11.57
CA LYS A 238 15.80 13.06 12.88
C LYS A 238 14.70 13.86 13.57
N LEU A 239 14.26 13.41 14.74
CA LEU A 239 13.26 14.13 15.53
C LEU A 239 13.93 15.20 16.40
N THR A 240 13.25 16.33 16.55
CA THR A 240 13.57 17.37 17.52
C THR A 240 12.84 17.12 18.84
N GLU A 241 13.33 17.69 19.94
CA GLU A 241 12.72 17.46 21.27
C GLU A 241 11.26 17.94 21.35
N HIS A 242 10.92 19.06 20.70
CA HIS A 242 9.55 19.60 20.70
C HIS A 242 8.54 18.74 19.93
N GLN A 243 9.01 17.91 18.99
CA GLN A 243 8.18 16.96 18.25
C GLN A 243 7.84 15.72 19.10
N ILE A 244 8.55 15.47 20.20
CA ILE A 244 8.36 14.30 21.04
C ILE A 244 7.36 14.62 22.15
N GLU A 245 6.28 13.84 22.21
CA GLU A 245 5.30 13.95 23.30
C GLU A 245 5.70 13.06 24.48
N LYS A 246 5.96 11.77 24.21
CA LYS A 246 6.25 10.80 25.26
C LYS A 246 7.02 9.61 24.71
N LEU A 247 8.10 9.24 25.39
CA LEU A 247 8.76 7.96 25.19
C LEU A 247 8.07 6.90 26.06
N VAL A 248 7.77 5.75 25.48
CA VAL A 248 7.21 4.58 26.18
C VAL A 248 8.08 3.35 25.90
N ASP A 249 7.87 2.27 26.65
CA ASP A 249 8.69 1.06 26.51
C ASP A 249 8.62 0.43 25.11
N GLU A 250 7.49 0.54 24.41
CA GLU A 250 7.28 -0.05 23.08
C GLU A 250 7.65 0.88 21.91
N GLY A 251 7.94 2.15 22.16
CA GLY A 251 8.15 3.15 21.10
C GLY A 251 8.05 4.60 21.58
N ILE A 252 7.85 5.50 20.63
CA ILE A 252 7.77 6.94 20.88
C ILE A 252 6.48 7.52 20.33
N TYR A 253 5.85 8.42 21.08
CA TYR A 253 4.76 9.25 20.61
C TYR A 253 5.30 10.58 20.10
N ILE A 254 5.00 10.89 18.85
CA ILE A 254 5.37 12.15 18.20
C ILE A 254 4.14 13.01 17.95
N LYS A 255 4.29 14.32 18.10
CA LYS A 255 3.30 15.32 17.75
C LYS A 255 3.30 15.53 16.24
N VAL A 256 2.13 15.49 15.66
CA VAL A 256 1.89 15.82 14.25
C VAL A 256 0.72 16.79 14.15
N SER A 257 0.65 17.52 13.04
CA SER A 257 -0.32 18.57 12.79
C SER A 257 -1.02 18.25 11.49
N PHE A 258 -2.35 18.21 11.53
CA PHE A 258 -3.18 17.81 10.39
C PHE A 258 -4.27 18.84 10.05
N GLY A 259 -3.96 20.11 10.31
CA GLY A 259 -4.85 21.25 10.09
C GLY A 259 -4.45 22.42 10.99
N ILE A 260 -5.14 23.56 10.92
CA ILE A 260 -4.86 24.68 11.82
C ILE A 260 -5.37 24.33 13.22
N ASN A 261 -4.47 24.38 14.22
CA ASN A 261 -4.71 23.97 15.61
C ASN A 261 -5.19 22.53 15.79
N GLN A 262 -5.12 21.69 14.75
CA GLN A 262 -5.40 20.27 14.85
C GLN A 262 -4.09 19.51 14.99
N SER A 263 -3.78 19.14 16.23
CA SER A 263 -2.63 18.30 16.56
C SER A 263 -3.07 16.89 16.93
N GLY A 264 -2.23 15.93 16.62
CA GLY A 264 -2.44 14.53 16.94
C GLY A 264 -1.14 13.86 17.31
N LEU A 265 -1.27 12.64 17.81
CA LEU A 265 -0.15 11.80 18.17
C LEU A 265 -0.04 10.62 17.22
N ILE A 266 1.16 10.36 16.76
CA ILE A 266 1.50 9.12 16.08
C ILE A 266 2.40 8.31 17.01
N PHE A 267 2.08 7.03 17.13
CA PHE A 267 2.93 6.06 17.81
C PHE A 267 3.90 5.43 16.81
N ILE A 268 5.20 5.62 17.04
CA ILE A 268 6.29 5.00 16.30
C ILE A 268 6.88 3.88 17.15
N PRO A 269 6.80 2.61 16.70
CA PRO A 269 7.32 1.47 17.45
C PRO A 269 8.85 1.39 17.44
N ASN A 270 9.44 0.71 18.43
CA ASN A 270 10.89 0.56 18.58
C ASN A 270 11.62 0.02 17.34
N TYR A 271 10.99 -0.88 16.59
CA TYR A 271 11.61 -1.44 15.37
C TYR A 271 11.78 -0.41 14.25
N GLN A 272 11.23 0.80 14.38
CA GLN A 272 11.43 1.95 13.49
C GLN A 272 12.21 3.08 14.15
N LEU A 273 12.77 2.87 15.35
CA LEU A 273 13.38 3.91 16.17
C LEU A 273 14.79 3.50 16.59
N ASP A 274 15.75 4.40 16.39
CA ASP A 274 17.07 4.37 17.01
C ASP A 274 17.21 5.56 17.96
N ILE A 275 17.70 5.31 19.17
CA ILE A 275 18.01 6.34 20.16
C ILE A 275 19.52 6.31 20.36
N MET A 276 20.19 7.43 20.10
CA MET A 276 21.63 7.58 20.31
C MET A 276 21.90 8.65 21.36
N GLU A 277 22.85 8.39 22.25
CA GLU A 277 23.32 9.32 23.26
C GLU A 277 24.70 9.85 22.81
N GLU A 278 24.74 11.12 22.37
CA GLU A 278 25.99 11.82 22.03
C GLU A 278 26.08 13.07 22.91
N GLU A 279 27.19 13.23 23.64
CA GLU A 279 27.53 14.46 24.40
C GLU A 279 26.38 15.04 25.26
N ASN A 280 25.67 14.17 26.00
CA ASN A 280 24.51 14.50 26.86
C ASN A 280 23.23 14.95 26.12
N GLN A 281 23.13 14.79 24.80
CA GLN A 281 21.89 14.99 24.05
C GLN A 281 21.39 13.68 23.42
N LYS A 282 20.10 13.37 23.64
CA LYS A 282 19.45 12.20 23.03
C LYS A 282 19.00 12.53 21.62
N LYS A 283 19.60 11.87 20.63
CA LYS A 283 19.19 11.96 19.22
C LYS A 283 18.25 10.80 18.90
N TYR A 284 17.05 11.13 18.44
CA TYR A 284 16.04 10.16 18.02
C TYR A 284 15.99 10.11 16.50
N LYS A 285 16.22 8.92 15.94
CA LYS A 285 16.11 8.65 14.51
C LYS A 285 14.95 7.71 14.26
N VAL A 286 14.03 8.14 13.40
CA VAL A 286 12.88 7.34 12.99
C VAL A 286 13.01 6.94 11.53
N TYR A 287 12.65 5.70 11.23
CA TYR A 287 12.69 5.11 9.90
C TYR A 287 11.27 4.91 9.36
N ILE A 288 10.88 5.75 8.40
CA ILE A 288 9.51 5.85 7.90
C ILE A 288 9.44 5.40 6.44
N ARG A 289 8.56 4.44 6.13
CA ARG A 289 8.21 4.07 4.75
C ARG A 289 7.14 5.01 4.19
N GLU A 290 7.33 5.51 2.98
CA GLU A 290 6.39 6.45 2.33
C GLU A 290 4.99 5.88 2.12
N THR A 291 4.93 4.62 1.69
CA THR A 291 3.69 3.93 1.32
C THR A 291 2.86 3.49 2.53
N THR A 292 3.51 3.40 3.70
CA THR A 292 2.88 2.92 4.93
C THR A 292 1.96 3.99 5.49
N SER A 293 0.75 3.59 5.89
CA SER A 293 -0.20 4.49 6.55
C SER A 293 0.05 4.48 8.07
N TYR A 294 0.16 5.68 8.65
CA TYR A 294 0.33 5.90 10.09
C TYR A 294 -0.97 6.42 10.68
N PHE A 295 -1.38 5.86 11.81
CA PHE A 295 -2.59 6.30 12.48
C PHE A 295 -2.31 7.51 13.36
N VAL A 296 -3.06 8.58 13.12
CA VAL A 296 -3.04 9.81 13.91
C VAL A 296 -4.16 9.73 14.93
N TYR A 297 -3.78 9.79 16.21
CA TYR A 297 -4.70 9.81 17.33
C TYR A 297 -4.89 11.24 17.83
N ASN A 298 -6.13 11.73 17.82
CA ASN A 298 -6.51 12.98 18.47
C ASN A 298 -6.98 12.68 19.90
N LYS A 299 -6.35 13.31 20.90
CA LYS A 299 -6.68 13.10 22.31
C LYS A 299 -8.06 13.61 22.70
N GLU A 300 -8.49 14.70 22.07
CA GLU A 300 -9.70 15.45 22.44
C GLU A 300 -10.92 14.97 21.65
N HIS A 301 -10.73 14.59 20.39
CA HIS A 301 -11.81 14.26 19.45
C HIS A 301 -11.53 12.97 18.69
N SER A 302 -12.02 11.83 19.21
CA SER A 302 -11.76 10.51 18.61
C SER A 302 -12.39 10.30 17.22
N ASP A 303 -13.40 11.09 16.88
CA ASP A 303 -14.02 11.20 15.56
C ASP A 303 -13.08 11.80 14.51
N LYS A 304 -12.07 12.57 14.94
CA LYS A 304 -11.03 13.16 14.08
C LYS A 304 -9.81 12.26 13.90
N ASN A 305 -9.87 11.02 14.36
CA ASN A 305 -8.81 10.03 14.15
C ASN A 305 -8.74 9.65 12.67
N GLN A 306 -7.53 9.67 12.09
CA GLN A 306 -7.35 9.38 10.67
C GLN A 306 -6.03 8.68 10.39
N TYR A 307 -5.89 8.16 9.16
CA TYR A 307 -4.64 7.62 8.67
C TYR A 307 -3.98 8.61 7.72
N ILE A 308 -2.69 8.88 7.94
CA ILE A 308 -1.87 9.66 7.02
C ILE A 308 -0.83 8.76 6.34
N LYS A 309 -0.42 9.10 5.12
CA LYS A 309 0.67 8.38 4.44
C LYS A 309 2.02 8.77 5.02
N GLY A 310 2.95 7.82 5.03
CA GLY A 310 4.31 8.03 5.52
C GLY A 310 5.03 9.17 4.81
N ARG A 311 4.78 9.38 3.51
CA ARG A 311 5.29 10.54 2.77
C ARG A 311 4.88 11.88 3.41
N THR A 312 3.63 11.99 3.85
CA THR A 312 3.08 13.20 4.50
C THR A 312 3.75 13.40 5.86
N LEU A 313 3.93 12.30 6.60
CA LEU A 313 4.62 12.31 7.88
C LEU A 313 6.09 12.70 7.75
N ILE A 314 6.81 12.14 6.78
CA ILE A 314 8.20 12.48 6.48
C ILE A 314 8.31 13.97 6.21
N ARG A 315 7.49 14.52 5.29
CA ARG A 315 7.47 15.95 4.96
C ARG A 315 7.24 16.81 6.20
N GLN A 316 6.27 16.45 7.03
CA GLN A 316 5.98 17.24 8.22
C GLN A 316 7.18 17.26 9.18
N LEU A 317 7.73 16.09 9.49
CA LEU A 317 8.82 15.98 10.46
C LEU A 317 10.12 16.57 9.93
N THR A 318 10.35 16.51 8.61
CA THR A 318 11.50 17.14 7.98
C THR A 318 11.30 18.63 7.72
N ASN A 319 10.11 19.19 7.51
CA ASN A 319 9.99 20.63 7.23
C ASN A 319 10.46 21.54 8.40
N ASP A 320 10.42 21.05 9.65
CA ASP A 320 11.01 21.75 10.81
C ASP A 320 12.55 21.70 10.82
N SER A 321 13.15 20.75 10.10
CA SER A 321 14.59 20.55 9.98
C SER A 321 15.03 20.85 8.53
N ARG A 322 15.85 21.85 8.27
CA ARG A 322 16.21 22.31 6.89
C ARG A 322 16.83 21.27 5.91
N VAL A 323 16.79 19.97 6.20
CA VAL A 323 17.23 18.86 5.36
C VAL A 323 16.03 17.97 4.99
N ILE A 324 15.42 18.25 3.84
CA ILE A 324 14.54 17.29 3.16
C ILE A 324 15.45 16.37 2.31
N PRO A 325 15.24 15.05 2.28
CA PRO A 325 15.77 14.18 1.20
C PRO A 325 14.94 14.24 -0.08
N TYR A 326 13.84 15.00 -0.12
CA TYR A 326 12.89 15.04 -1.24
C TYR A 326 13.06 16.34 -2.03
N ARG A 327 13.96 16.28 -3.00
CA ARG A 327 14.12 17.31 -4.02
C ARG A 327 12.93 17.20 -4.97
N ARG A 328 12.03 18.19 -5.00
CA ARG A 328 11.60 18.67 -6.34
C ARG A 328 12.93 18.87 -7.08
N PRO A 329 13.22 18.15 -8.16
CA PRO A 329 14.44 18.43 -8.89
C PRO A 329 14.39 19.91 -9.22
N THR A 330 15.45 20.64 -8.85
CA THR A 330 15.57 22.07 -9.15
C THR A 330 15.26 22.26 -10.63
N VAL A 331 14.64 23.38 -11.01
CA VAL A 331 14.37 23.69 -12.42
C VAL A 331 15.61 23.44 -13.28
N GLU A 332 16.79 23.81 -12.77
CA GLU A 332 18.10 23.51 -13.34
C GLU A 332 18.34 22.01 -13.60
N ARG A 333 18.11 21.13 -12.61
CA ARG A 333 18.29 19.67 -12.75
C ARG A 333 17.27 19.02 -13.69
N LEU A 334 16.07 19.58 -13.78
CA LEU A 334 15.07 19.13 -14.76
C LEU A 334 15.49 19.55 -16.16
N GLN A 335 15.95 20.79 -16.32
CA GLN A 335 16.46 21.31 -17.59
C GLN A 335 17.66 20.50 -18.06
N GLU A 336 18.63 20.23 -17.19
CA GLU A 336 19.78 19.34 -17.48
C GLU A 336 19.30 17.99 -18.02
N LYS A 337 18.39 17.31 -17.32
CA LYS A 337 17.86 16.01 -17.77
C LYS A 337 17.07 16.07 -19.08
N ILE A 338 16.29 17.13 -19.29
CA ILE A 338 15.53 17.32 -20.54
C ILE A 338 16.50 17.58 -21.71
N SER A 339 17.56 18.35 -21.47
CA SER A 339 18.63 18.60 -22.44
C SER A 339 19.40 17.32 -22.77
N GLU A 340 19.76 16.53 -21.76
CA GLU A 340 20.40 15.22 -21.94
C GLU A 340 19.53 14.28 -22.78
N ILE A 341 18.24 14.14 -22.45
CA ILE A 341 17.30 13.33 -23.24
C ILE A 341 17.18 13.84 -24.67
N SER A 342 17.11 15.17 -24.86
CA SER A 342 16.99 15.76 -26.20
C SER A 342 18.23 15.45 -27.06
N LEU A 343 19.41 15.53 -26.46
CA LEU A 343 20.67 15.19 -27.10
C LEU A 343 20.74 13.70 -27.44
N LEU A 344 20.26 12.82 -26.55
CA LEU A 344 20.20 11.38 -26.83
C LEU A 344 19.28 11.05 -28.00
N ILE A 345 18.09 11.67 -28.08
CA ILE A 345 17.15 11.47 -29.20
C ILE A 345 17.76 11.95 -30.53
N GLU A 346 18.52 13.05 -30.50
CA GLU A 346 19.25 13.57 -31.66
C GLU A 346 20.37 12.61 -32.10
N LEU A 347 21.10 12.01 -31.16
CA LEU A 347 22.19 11.08 -31.44
C LEU A 347 21.72 9.72 -31.97
N THR A 348 20.56 9.23 -31.52
CA THR A 348 20.05 7.90 -31.93
C THR A 348 19.22 7.93 -33.22
N GLU A 349 19.15 9.07 -33.93
CA GLU A 349 18.28 9.29 -35.11
C GLU A 349 16.83 8.80 -34.93
N THR A 350 16.33 8.79 -33.70
CA THR A 350 15.06 8.14 -33.36
C THR A 350 13.84 8.94 -33.82
N ASP A 351 12.81 8.20 -34.26
CA ASP A 351 11.53 8.66 -34.83
C ASP A 351 10.85 9.82 -34.05
N LYS A 352 10.11 10.69 -34.76
CA LYS A 352 9.34 11.83 -34.20
C LYS A 352 8.51 11.50 -32.95
N LYS A 353 8.06 10.24 -32.85
CA LYS A 353 7.29 9.69 -31.72
C LYS A 353 7.97 9.91 -30.37
N TYR A 354 9.30 9.82 -30.28
CA TYR A 354 10.00 9.98 -29.00
C TYR A 354 10.15 11.45 -28.59
N GLN A 355 10.30 12.36 -29.56
CA GLN A 355 10.19 13.80 -29.31
C GLN A 355 8.80 14.14 -28.79
N ASP A 356 7.74 13.59 -29.41
CA ASP A 356 6.37 13.79 -28.95
C ASP A 356 6.16 13.26 -27.52
N ILE A 357 6.71 12.10 -27.17
CA ILE A 357 6.63 11.55 -25.80
C ILE A 357 7.36 12.46 -24.80
N LYS A 358 8.57 12.93 -25.14
CA LYS A 358 9.34 13.85 -24.30
C LYS A 358 8.57 15.15 -24.08
N ASP A 359 8.08 15.77 -25.15
CA ASP A 359 7.39 17.06 -25.11
C ASP A 359 6.07 16.96 -24.33
N ASN A 360 5.33 15.85 -24.50
CA ASN A 360 4.14 15.57 -23.69
C ASN A 360 4.47 15.44 -22.19
N LEU A 361 5.52 14.69 -21.83
CA LEU A 361 5.95 14.54 -20.43
C LEU A 361 6.41 15.88 -19.84
N VAL A 362 7.13 16.71 -20.61
CA VAL A 362 7.58 18.04 -20.17
C VAL A 362 6.39 18.98 -19.98
N SER A 363 5.42 18.97 -20.90
CA SER A 363 4.19 19.76 -20.78
C SER A 363 3.39 19.34 -19.55
N GLU A 364 3.23 18.03 -19.32
CA GLU A 364 2.52 17.48 -18.15
C GLU A 364 3.21 17.90 -16.84
N ILE A 365 4.54 17.88 -16.78
CA ILE A 365 5.32 18.36 -15.63
C ILE A 365 5.08 19.85 -15.38
N ALA A 366 5.06 20.69 -16.43
CA ALA A 366 4.83 22.12 -16.30
C ALA A 366 3.40 22.43 -15.79
N GLU A 367 2.38 21.76 -16.34
CA GLU A 367 1.00 21.90 -15.87
C GLU A 367 0.84 21.49 -14.41
N LEU A 368 1.45 20.38 -14.02
CA LEU A 368 1.42 19.90 -12.65
C LEU A 368 2.17 20.85 -11.71
N ASP A 369 3.28 21.47 -12.14
CA ASP A 369 3.98 22.47 -11.32
C ASP A 369 3.13 23.73 -11.09
N ILE A 370 2.45 24.23 -12.14
CA ILE A 370 1.50 25.35 -12.02
C ILE A 370 0.36 25.01 -11.07
N LYS A 371 -0.22 23.80 -11.17
CA LYS A 371 -1.27 23.36 -10.24
C LYS A 371 -0.75 23.31 -8.81
N LEU A 372 0.48 22.84 -8.59
CA LEU A 372 1.07 22.81 -7.26
C LEU A 372 1.31 24.21 -6.68
N THR A 373 1.82 25.15 -7.48
CA THR A 373 2.02 26.54 -7.00
C THR A 373 0.70 27.19 -6.64
N GLN A 374 -0.32 27.07 -7.50
CA GLN A 374 -1.67 27.58 -7.23
C GLN A 374 -2.29 26.97 -5.97
N THR A 375 -2.21 25.65 -5.81
CA THR A 375 -2.75 24.97 -4.62
C THR A 375 -1.99 25.37 -3.35
N ASN A 376 -0.67 25.56 -3.43
CA ASN A 376 0.13 26.03 -2.29
C ASN A 376 -0.20 27.48 -1.91
N GLU A 377 -0.42 28.36 -2.89
CA GLU A 377 -0.89 29.73 -2.65
C GLU A 377 -2.25 29.74 -1.96
N LYS A 378 -3.19 28.91 -2.42
CA LYS A 378 -4.50 28.74 -1.75
C LYS A 378 -4.35 28.25 -0.31
N ILE A 379 -3.50 27.26 -0.06
CA ILE A 379 -3.19 26.78 1.31
C ILE A 379 -2.60 27.92 2.16
N ALA A 380 -1.68 28.71 1.61
CA ALA A 380 -1.11 29.86 2.32
C ALA A 380 -2.17 30.93 2.64
N THR A 381 -3.12 31.19 1.73
CA THR A 381 -4.23 32.10 2.00
C THR A 381 -5.15 31.57 3.10
N LEU A 382 -5.51 30.28 3.08
CA LEU A 382 -6.36 29.69 4.12
C LEU A 382 -5.65 29.65 5.49
N ASN A 383 -4.33 29.40 5.52
CA ASN A 383 -3.55 29.50 6.75
C ASN A 383 -3.59 30.91 7.34
N LYS A 384 -3.42 31.94 6.51
CA LYS A 384 -3.56 33.35 6.94
C LYS A 384 -4.98 33.66 7.43
N MET A 385 -6.00 33.19 6.72
CA MET A 385 -7.40 33.34 7.15
C MET A 385 -7.64 32.71 8.52
N ALA A 386 -7.08 31.53 8.75
CA ALA A 386 -7.20 30.84 10.03
C ALA A 386 -6.45 31.54 11.16
N GLU A 387 -5.25 32.06 10.88
CA GLU A 387 -4.47 32.88 11.82
C GLU A 387 -5.27 34.12 12.24
N VAL A 388 -5.88 34.82 11.28
CA VAL A 388 -6.75 35.98 11.51
C VAL A 388 -8.00 35.63 12.33
N LEU A 389 -8.63 34.48 12.05
CA LEU A 389 -9.78 33.94 12.80
C LEU A 389 -9.43 33.55 14.25
N ILE A 390 -8.20 33.08 14.49
CA ILE A 390 -7.71 32.75 15.84
C ILE A 390 -7.41 34.02 16.61
N ASN A 391 -6.71 34.97 15.98
CA ASN A 391 -6.30 36.23 16.59
C ASN A 391 -7.51 37.11 16.96
N SER A 392 -8.60 37.07 16.19
CA SER A 392 -9.84 37.79 16.51
C SER A 392 -10.62 37.24 17.71
N LYS A 393 -10.40 35.96 18.05
CA LYS A 393 -10.99 35.31 19.23
C LYS A 393 -10.12 35.42 20.50
N SER A 394 -8.92 36.00 20.41
CA SER A 394 -8.02 36.20 21.56
C SER A 394 -8.41 37.41 22.41
N GLU A 395 -8.29 37.33 23.74
CA GLU A 395 -8.74 38.37 24.71
C GLU A 395 -7.90 39.67 24.74
N GLY A 396 -7.02 39.90 23.75
CA GLY A 396 -6.14 41.07 23.67
C GLY A 396 -6.67 42.20 22.77
N SER A 397 -6.78 43.43 23.30
CA SER A 397 -7.32 44.59 22.55
C SER A 397 -6.48 45.03 21.34
N GLY A 398 -5.20 44.66 21.28
CA GLY A 398 -4.28 44.91 20.17
C GLY A 398 -4.40 43.90 19.03
N SER A 399 -4.45 42.60 19.35
CA SER A 399 -4.62 41.49 18.40
C SER A 399 -5.98 41.55 17.70
N GLN A 400 -7.02 42.00 18.41
CA GLN A 400 -8.37 42.13 17.86
C GLN A 400 -8.49 43.26 16.80
N LYS A 401 -7.74 44.36 16.95
CA LYS A 401 -7.72 45.47 15.97
C LYS A 401 -6.94 45.11 14.69
N LEU A 402 -5.81 44.42 14.84
CA LEU A 402 -5.02 43.91 13.71
C LEU A 402 -5.81 42.87 12.91
N ALA A 403 -6.45 41.92 13.59
CA ALA A 403 -7.29 40.93 12.94
C ALA A 403 -8.41 41.59 12.12
N ARG A 404 -9.14 42.58 12.67
CA ARG A 404 -10.20 43.31 11.95
C ARG A 404 -9.73 44.00 10.67
N HIS A 405 -8.50 44.52 10.66
CA HIS A 405 -7.90 45.14 9.47
C HIS A 405 -7.46 44.08 8.43
N GLU A 406 -7.04 42.89 8.87
CA GLU A 406 -6.71 41.78 7.98
C GLU A 406 -7.95 41.06 7.44
N PHE A 407 -9.05 41.02 8.21
CA PHE A 407 -10.37 40.52 7.81
C PHE A 407 -10.91 41.22 6.55
N SER A 408 -10.81 42.56 6.50
CA SER A 408 -11.31 43.36 5.36
C SER A 408 -10.44 43.20 4.12
N LYS A 409 -9.13 42.92 4.27
CA LYS A 409 -8.19 42.73 3.17
C LYS A 409 -8.33 41.36 2.48
N LEU A 410 -8.83 40.35 3.21
CA LEU A 410 -9.01 38.98 2.72
C LEU A 410 -10.44 38.70 2.18
N ASN A 411 -11.31 39.71 2.09
CA ASN A 411 -12.70 39.59 1.64
C ASN A 411 -13.50 38.48 2.36
N MET A 412 -13.23 38.26 3.65
CA MET A 412 -13.91 37.23 4.43
C MET A 412 -15.30 37.70 4.90
N THR A 413 -16.31 36.83 4.81
CA THR A 413 -17.64 37.07 5.41
C THR A 413 -17.64 36.68 6.89
N GLU A 414 -18.36 37.44 7.73
CA GLU A 414 -18.51 37.20 9.17
C GLU A 414 -19.05 35.81 9.54
N SER A 415 -19.64 35.09 8.56
CA SER A 415 -20.17 33.73 8.71
C SER A 415 -19.13 32.61 8.57
N THR A 416 -17.89 32.92 8.15
CA THR A 416 -16.86 31.90 7.89
C THR A 416 -16.34 31.32 9.20
N THR A 417 -16.49 30.01 9.42
CA THR A 417 -16.03 29.37 10.66
C THR A 417 -14.64 28.76 10.53
N LEU A 418 -13.95 28.62 11.66
CA LEU A 418 -12.64 27.96 11.73
C LEU A 418 -12.75 26.47 11.33
N GLU A 419 -13.90 25.82 11.56
CA GLU A 419 -14.13 24.46 11.08
C GLU A 419 -14.16 24.39 9.56
N GLN A 420 -14.87 25.31 8.89
CA GLN A 420 -14.97 25.35 7.43
C GLN A 420 -13.60 25.58 6.77
N VAL A 421 -12.82 26.55 7.28
CA VAL A 421 -11.46 26.81 6.80
C VAL A 421 -10.55 25.58 6.98
N ASN A 422 -10.72 24.85 8.10
CA ASN A 422 -9.95 23.62 8.33
C ASN A 422 -10.35 22.47 7.40
N GLU A 423 -11.65 22.28 7.13
CA GLU A 423 -12.12 21.27 6.18
C GLU A 423 -11.61 21.53 4.76
N GLU A 424 -11.65 22.79 4.32
CA GLU A 424 -11.10 23.19 3.02
C GLU A 424 -9.59 23.03 2.97
N LEU A 425 -8.88 23.39 4.04
CA LEU A 425 -7.45 23.22 4.11
C LEU A 425 -7.04 21.73 4.07
N LEU A 426 -7.76 20.84 4.76
CA LEU A 426 -7.57 19.39 4.68
C LEU A 426 -7.77 18.86 3.25
N LYS A 427 -8.83 19.31 2.57
CA LYS A 427 -9.10 18.95 1.17
C LYS A 427 -7.98 19.42 0.25
N LEU A 428 -7.55 20.68 0.37
CA LEU A 428 -6.46 21.22 -0.44
C LEU A 428 -5.12 20.57 -0.14
N GLN A 429 -4.83 20.21 1.11
CA GLN A 429 -3.62 19.45 1.46
C GLN A 429 -3.62 18.05 0.85
N GLN A 430 -4.78 17.39 0.82
CA GLN A 430 -4.94 16.09 0.16
C GLN A 430 -4.78 16.23 -1.37
N GLU A 431 -5.43 17.22 -1.98
CA GLU A 431 -5.30 17.53 -3.39
C GLU A 431 -3.85 17.85 -3.76
N PHE A 432 -3.18 18.71 -2.99
CA PHE A 432 -1.76 19.02 -3.16
C PHE A 432 -0.90 17.76 -3.11
N GLY A 433 -1.20 16.86 -2.16
CA GLY A 433 -0.54 15.56 -2.06
C GLY A 433 -0.71 14.71 -3.33
N ASN A 434 -1.93 14.65 -3.88
CA ASN A 434 -2.23 13.87 -5.08
C ASN A 434 -1.58 14.44 -6.34
N VAL A 435 -1.65 15.76 -6.53
CA VAL A 435 -0.99 16.44 -7.67
C VAL A 435 0.51 16.23 -7.62
N LEU A 436 1.09 16.25 -6.42
CA LEU A 436 2.51 16.04 -6.24
C LEU A 436 2.92 14.59 -6.54
N ASP A 437 2.06 13.60 -6.25
CA ASP A 437 2.30 12.21 -6.65
C ASP A 437 2.34 12.03 -8.17
N GLU A 438 1.38 12.63 -8.88
CA GLU A 438 1.37 12.58 -10.35
C GLU A 438 2.60 13.30 -10.91
N TYR A 439 2.99 14.43 -10.33
CA TYR A 439 4.23 15.13 -10.70
C TYR A 439 5.47 14.23 -10.56
N GLU A 440 5.60 13.54 -9.42
CA GLU A 440 6.71 12.59 -9.19
C GLU A 440 6.67 11.41 -10.15
N LYS A 441 5.50 10.87 -10.43
CA LYS A 441 5.31 9.76 -11.37
C LYS A 441 5.73 10.15 -12.78
N THR A 442 5.37 11.35 -13.23
CA THR A 442 5.73 11.86 -14.56
C THR A 442 7.23 12.13 -14.66
N ILE A 443 7.87 12.61 -13.59
CA ILE A 443 9.34 12.69 -13.51
C ILE A 443 10.00 11.30 -13.56
N ARG A 444 9.42 10.28 -12.91
CA ARG A 444 9.94 8.90 -12.99
C ARG A 444 9.85 8.35 -14.41
N LYS A 445 8.74 8.60 -15.12
CA LYS A 445 8.59 8.24 -16.54
C LYS A 445 9.66 8.92 -17.41
N LEU A 446 9.90 10.22 -17.19
CA LEU A 446 10.97 10.95 -17.88
C LEU A 446 12.36 10.34 -17.60
N GLY A 447 12.62 9.93 -16.35
CA GLY A 447 13.86 9.22 -15.99
C GLY A 447 13.97 7.81 -16.57
N GLN A 448 12.86 7.10 -16.76
CA GLN A 448 12.85 5.80 -17.44
C GLN A 448 13.16 5.95 -18.92
N LEU A 449 12.60 6.99 -19.56
CA LEU A 449 12.88 7.32 -20.95
C LEU A 449 14.39 7.56 -21.15
N PHE A 450 15.03 8.32 -20.26
CA PHE A 450 16.50 8.49 -20.27
C PHE A 450 17.25 7.14 -20.21
N LYS A 451 16.86 6.23 -19.30
CA LYS A 451 17.53 4.93 -19.17
C LYS A 451 17.41 4.08 -20.43
N VAL A 452 16.25 4.08 -21.08
CA VAL A 452 16.04 3.35 -22.34
C VAL A 452 17.00 3.86 -23.42
N PHE A 453 17.18 5.18 -23.53
CA PHE A 453 18.13 5.76 -24.48
C PHE A 453 19.59 5.44 -24.15
N ASP A 454 19.97 5.58 -22.88
CA ASP A 454 21.32 5.25 -22.40
C ASP A 454 21.66 3.77 -22.68
N GLU A 455 20.73 2.85 -22.46
CA GLU A 455 20.91 1.43 -22.78
C GLU A 455 20.97 1.14 -24.29
N CYS A 456 20.22 1.86 -25.12
CA CYS A 456 20.26 1.70 -26.58
C CYS A 456 21.62 2.14 -27.17
N ILE A 457 22.11 3.32 -26.77
CA ILE A 457 23.41 3.83 -27.25
C ILE A 457 24.56 2.94 -26.79
N ASN A 458 24.54 2.48 -25.53
CA ASN A 458 25.57 1.58 -25.03
C ASN A 458 25.59 0.24 -25.78
N LYS A 459 24.44 -0.24 -26.30
CA LYS A 459 24.38 -1.44 -27.14
C LYS A 459 24.89 -1.21 -28.57
N GLU A 460 24.61 -0.06 -29.16
CA GLU A 460 25.12 0.29 -30.50
C GLU A 460 26.64 0.45 -30.49
N ILE A 461 27.19 1.16 -29.50
CA ILE A 461 28.65 1.32 -29.34
C ILE A 461 29.34 -0.03 -29.12
N MET A 462 28.73 -0.94 -28.34
CA MET A 462 29.29 -2.28 -28.11
C MET A 462 29.16 -3.23 -29.32
N ASN A 463 28.31 -2.92 -30.29
CA ASN A 463 28.21 -3.67 -31.55
C ASN A 463 29.17 -3.14 -32.63
N GLU A 464 29.65 -1.91 -32.50
CA GLU A 464 30.64 -1.28 -33.40
C GLU A 464 32.11 -1.51 -32.98
N ILE A 465 32.35 -2.02 -31.76
CA ILE A 465 33.66 -2.48 -31.24
C ILE A 465 33.78 -3.98 -31.46
#